data_AF-A0A414Y641-F1
#
_entry.id   AF-A0A414Y641-F1
#
_cell.length_a   1.000
_cell.length_b   1.000
_cell.length_c   1.000
_cell.angle_alpha   90.00
_cell.angle_beta   90.00
_cell.angle_gamma   90.00
#
_symmetry.space_group_name_H-M   'P 1'
#
loop_
_entity.id
_entity.type
_entity.pdbx_description
1 polymer ?
#
loop_
_entity_poly.entity_id
_entity_poly.type
_entity_poly.pdbx_seq_one_letter_code
_entity_poly.pdbx_strand_id
1 'polypeptide(L)'
;MNNTESWKKYVPETVSLYHVDYRENLDEREDLQEQCIRNNNMGRLYETVMECYAEQEAESLLKILGEIKEKMAEEKRQEEFEEHREEITDLILSRNDTDPAEELIKNSAAVNMYYSPGTKIEERIGKEFRAMSCYKVRRALKLKKGQF
;
A
#
# COMPACT_ATOMS: atom_id res chain seq x y z
N MET A 1 -19.78 -2.40 -42.89
CA MET A 1 -18.51 -2.41 -42.15
C MET A 1 -18.84 -2.92 -40.77
N ASN A 2 -18.50 -4.18 -40.47
CA ASN A 2 -18.69 -4.71 -39.13
C ASN A 2 -17.64 -4.04 -38.24
N ASN A 3 -18.07 -3.09 -37.42
CA ASN A 3 -17.22 -2.52 -36.40
C ASN A 3 -17.08 -3.60 -35.32
N THR A 4 -16.04 -4.44 -35.42
CA THR A 4 -15.78 -5.46 -34.42
C THR A 4 -15.35 -4.73 -33.15
N GLU A 5 -16.30 -4.46 -32.26
CA GLU A 5 -16.03 -3.78 -31.00
C GLU A 5 -14.99 -4.56 -30.20
N SER A 6 -13.88 -3.92 -29.81
CA SER A 6 -12.77 -4.58 -29.08
C SER A 6 -13.25 -5.21 -27.77
N TRP A 7 -12.73 -6.39 -27.40
CA TRP A 7 -12.96 -7.03 -26.09
C TRP A 7 -12.69 -6.12 -24.89
N LYS A 8 -11.86 -5.08 -25.06
CA LYS A 8 -11.56 -4.08 -24.02
C LYS A 8 -12.80 -3.37 -23.47
N LYS A 9 -13.91 -3.32 -24.23
CA LYS A 9 -15.18 -2.73 -23.76
C LYS A 9 -15.81 -3.49 -22.58
N TYR A 10 -15.51 -4.78 -22.43
CA TYR A 10 -16.08 -5.60 -21.36
C TYR A 10 -15.32 -5.44 -20.03
N VAL A 11 -14.07 -4.99 -20.09
CA VAL A 11 -13.24 -4.77 -18.90
C VAL A 11 -13.64 -3.44 -18.26
N PRO A 12 -14.00 -3.40 -16.96
CA PRO A 12 -14.32 -2.16 -16.25
C PRO A 12 -13.19 -1.13 -16.34
N GLU A 13 -13.52 0.16 -16.38
CA GLU A 13 -12.52 1.25 -16.46
C GLU A 13 -11.67 1.37 -15.18
N THR A 14 -12.27 1.11 -14.03
CA THR A 14 -11.61 0.98 -12.73
C THR A 14 -12.05 -0.31 -12.06
N VAL A 15 -11.13 -0.93 -11.33
CA VAL A 15 -11.37 -2.17 -10.59
C VAL A 15 -10.82 -1.99 -9.18
N SER A 16 -11.51 -2.53 -8.19
CA SER A 16 -10.98 -2.66 -6.84
C SER A 16 -10.85 -4.15 -6.53
N LEU A 17 -9.60 -4.64 -6.42
CA LEU A 17 -9.32 -6.05 -6.12
C LEU A 17 -9.25 -6.33 -4.62
N TYR A 18 -9.12 -5.27 -3.83
CA TYR A 18 -9.00 -5.31 -2.38
C TYR A 18 -10.17 -4.58 -1.72
N HIS A 19 -10.56 -5.08 -0.55
CA HIS A 19 -11.43 -4.40 0.38
C HIS A 19 -10.82 -4.52 1.78
N VAL A 20 -10.29 -3.40 2.29
CA VAL A 20 -9.79 -3.28 3.67
C VAL A 20 -10.92 -2.76 4.55
N ASP A 21 -11.23 -3.47 5.63
CA ASP A 21 -12.21 -2.97 6.61
C ASP A 21 -11.60 -1.76 7.34
N TYR A 22 -12.38 -0.71 7.58
CA TYR A 22 -11.92 0.48 8.31
C TYR A 22 -11.40 0.16 9.74
N ARG A 23 -11.75 -1.00 10.28
CA ARG A 23 -11.26 -1.52 11.57
C ARG A 23 -9.91 -2.21 11.45
N GLU A 24 -9.52 -2.66 10.27
CA GLU A 24 -8.20 -3.22 10.01
C GLU A 24 -7.19 -2.09 9.94
N ASN A 25 -6.11 -2.24 10.71
CA ASN A 25 -5.05 -1.26 10.84
C ASN A 25 -3.74 -1.94 11.25
N LEU A 26 -2.67 -1.15 11.40
CA LEU A 26 -1.34 -1.63 11.75
C LEU A 26 -1.03 -1.43 13.23
N ASP A 27 -1.98 -1.01 14.07
CA ASP A 27 -1.71 -0.61 15.46
C ASP A 27 -1.09 -1.76 16.28
N GLU A 28 -1.49 -3.01 16.01
CA GLU A 28 -0.94 -4.20 16.66
C GLU A 28 0.33 -4.75 15.98
N ARG A 29 0.88 -4.03 14.97
CA ARG A 29 2.04 -4.42 14.15
C ARG A 29 3.22 -3.46 14.35
N GLU A 30 3.46 -3.04 15.59
CA GLU A 30 4.54 -2.09 15.94
C GLU A 30 5.93 -2.55 15.48
N ASP A 31 6.18 -3.86 15.52
CA ASP A 31 7.44 -4.48 15.08
C ASP A 31 7.69 -4.30 13.58
N LEU A 32 6.64 -4.46 12.78
CA LEU A 32 6.67 -4.25 11.33
C LEU A 32 6.87 -2.77 11.00
N GLN A 33 6.16 -1.89 11.70
CA GLN A 33 6.29 -0.45 11.54
C GLN A 33 7.70 0.03 11.90
N GLU A 34 8.26 -0.44 13.02
CA GLU A 34 9.62 -0.12 13.45
C GLU A 34 10.66 -0.60 12.43
N GLN A 35 10.52 -1.81 11.89
CA GLN A 35 11.41 -2.32 10.84
C GLN A 35 11.40 -1.43 9.59
N CYS A 36 10.21 -1.00 9.15
CA CYS A 36 10.09 -0.11 8.00
C CYS A 36 10.82 1.22 8.23
N ILE A 37 10.69 1.80 9.43
CA ILE A 37 11.34 3.07 9.79
C ILE A 37 12.86 2.91 9.93
N ARG A 38 13.33 1.88 10.65
CA ARG A 38 14.77 1.64 10.84
C ARG A 38 15.50 1.40 9.51
N ASN A 39 14.85 0.70 8.58
CA ASN A 39 15.41 0.40 7.28
C ASN A 39 15.11 1.48 6.23
N ASN A 40 14.29 2.49 6.58
CA ASN A 40 13.75 3.49 5.66
C ASN A 40 13.20 2.84 4.37
N ASN A 41 12.41 1.78 4.55
CA ASN A 41 11.95 0.92 3.46
C ASN A 41 10.60 0.29 3.81
N MET A 42 9.58 0.50 2.97
CA MET A 42 8.24 -0.06 3.13
C MET A 42 8.07 -1.46 2.53
N GLY A 43 9.09 -2.02 1.88
CA GLY A 43 9.03 -3.30 1.19
C GLY A 43 8.52 -4.43 2.08
N ARG A 44 8.95 -4.49 3.34
CA ARG A 44 8.48 -5.53 4.26
C ARG A 44 7.00 -5.39 4.62
N LEU A 45 6.49 -4.16 4.74
CA LEU A 45 5.07 -3.90 4.91
C LEU A 45 4.30 -4.39 3.68
N TYR A 46 4.74 -3.98 2.48
CA TYR A 46 4.10 -4.39 1.23
C TYR A 46 4.10 -5.91 1.07
N GLU A 47 5.22 -6.61 1.28
CA GLU A 47 5.29 -8.08 1.26
C GLU A 47 4.23 -8.70 2.19
N THR A 48 4.18 -8.24 3.44
CA THR A 48 3.26 -8.75 4.45
C THR A 48 1.80 -8.51 4.05
N VAL A 49 1.47 -7.29 3.61
CA VAL A 49 0.11 -6.92 3.24
C VAL A 49 -0.31 -7.71 1.99
N MET A 50 0.52 -7.76 0.95
CA MET A 50 0.20 -8.52 -0.25
C MET A 50 -0.01 -10.01 0.04
N GLU A 51 0.76 -10.61 0.96
CA GLU A 51 0.52 -11.98 1.44
C GLU A 51 -0.84 -12.14 2.14
N CYS A 52 -1.23 -11.18 2.99
CA CYS A 52 -2.51 -11.22 3.70
C CYS A 52 -3.72 -11.07 2.75
N TYR A 53 -3.57 -10.30 1.68
CA TYR A 53 -4.66 -10.01 0.73
C TYR A 53 -4.62 -10.88 -0.55
N ALA A 54 -3.65 -11.80 -0.67
CA ALA A 54 -3.48 -12.62 -1.87
C ALA A 54 -4.70 -13.49 -2.21
N GLU A 55 -5.36 -14.06 -1.20
CA GLU A 55 -6.58 -14.87 -1.40
C GLU A 55 -7.73 -13.99 -1.90
N GLN A 56 -7.93 -12.83 -1.28
CA GLN A 56 -8.96 -11.87 -1.66
C GLN A 56 -8.75 -11.31 -3.07
N GLU A 57 -7.50 -11.02 -3.45
CA GLU A 57 -7.14 -10.60 -4.81
C GLU A 57 -7.53 -11.68 -5.82
N ALA A 58 -7.15 -12.94 -5.55
CA ALA A 58 -7.44 -14.07 -6.42
C ALA A 58 -8.95 -14.29 -6.57
N GLU A 59 -9.71 -14.24 -5.48
CA GLU A 59 -11.17 -14.37 -5.50
C GLU A 59 -11.84 -13.23 -6.28
N SER A 60 -11.42 -11.99 -6.03
CA SER A 60 -11.97 -10.80 -6.71
C SER A 60 -11.67 -10.84 -8.20
N LEU A 61 -10.45 -11.18 -8.58
CA LEU A 61 -10.04 -11.34 -9.97
C LEU A 61 -10.85 -12.44 -10.67
N LEU A 62 -11.01 -13.61 -10.05
CA LEU A 62 -11.80 -14.71 -10.59
C LEU A 62 -13.26 -14.31 -10.80
N LYS A 63 -13.85 -13.58 -9.86
CA LYS A 63 -15.22 -13.07 -9.97
C LYS A 63 -15.36 -12.13 -11.17
N ILE A 64 -14.46 -11.16 -11.32
CA ILE A 64 -14.49 -10.18 -12.43
C ILE A 64 -14.29 -10.90 -13.77
N LEU A 65 -13.36 -11.85 -13.85
CA LEU A 65 -13.15 -12.66 -15.04
C LEU A 65 -14.41 -13.47 -15.39
N GLY A 66 -15.11 -14.02 -14.40
CA GLY A 66 -16.39 -14.68 -14.59
C GLY A 66 -17.45 -13.75 -15.18
N GLU A 67 -17.62 -12.56 -14.61
CA GLU A 67 -18.58 -11.56 -15.10
C GLU A 67 -18.26 -11.09 -16.53
N ILE A 68 -16.98 -10.92 -16.87
CA ILE A 68 -16.55 -10.59 -18.24
C ILE A 68 -16.87 -11.74 -19.20
N LYS A 69 -16.54 -12.97 -18.80
CA LYS A 69 -16.80 -14.17 -19.60
C LYS A 69 -18.30 -14.35 -19.88
N GLU A 70 -19.16 -14.12 -18.89
CA GLU A 70 -20.61 -14.16 -19.04
C GLU A 70 -21.11 -13.11 -20.05
N LYS A 71 -20.69 -11.84 -19.92
CA LYS A 71 -21.04 -10.77 -20.87
C LYS A 71 -20.59 -11.05 -22.30
N MET A 72 -19.40 -11.62 -22.47
CA MET A 72 -18.90 -12.02 -23.79
C MET A 72 -19.65 -13.24 -24.35
N ALA A 73 -20.06 -14.18 -23.50
CA ALA A 73 -20.84 -15.35 -23.91
C ALA A 73 -22.24 -14.96 -24.40
N GLU A 74 -22.88 -13.95 -23.80
CA GLU A 74 -24.15 -13.38 -24.29
C GLU A 74 -24.06 -12.88 -25.73
N GLU A 75 -22.90 -12.35 -26.13
CA GLU A 75 -22.60 -11.89 -27.50
C GLU A 75 -21.98 -12.98 -28.39
N LYS A 76 -21.91 -14.25 -27.93
CA LYS A 76 -21.27 -15.39 -28.61
C LYS A 76 -19.77 -15.21 -28.88
N ARG A 77 -19.08 -14.44 -28.02
CA ARG A 77 -17.64 -14.13 -28.11
C ARG A 77 -16.80 -14.85 -27.06
N GLN A 78 -17.28 -15.99 -26.58
CA GLN A 78 -16.58 -16.74 -25.53
C GLN A 78 -15.19 -17.26 -25.98
N GLU A 79 -15.01 -17.59 -27.25
CA GLU A 79 -13.70 -17.98 -27.79
C GLU A 79 -12.68 -16.84 -27.69
N GLU A 80 -13.08 -15.61 -28.02
CA GLU A 80 -12.24 -14.41 -27.91
C GLU A 80 -11.84 -14.12 -26.45
N PHE A 81 -12.69 -14.44 -25.47
CA PHE A 81 -12.32 -14.35 -24.06
C PHE A 81 -11.16 -15.28 -23.71
N GLU A 82 -11.20 -16.53 -24.18
CA GLU A 82 -10.12 -17.49 -23.90
C GLU A 82 -8.83 -17.11 -24.64
N GLU A 83 -8.93 -16.59 -25.86
CA GLU A 83 -7.78 -16.08 -26.64
C GLU A 83 -7.08 -14.90 -25.94
N HIS A 84 -7.85 -13.98 -25.36
CA HIS A 84 -7.32 -12.77 -24.72
C HIS A 84 -7.29 -12.83 -23.18
N ARG A 85 -7.41 -14.02 -22.58
CA ARG A 85 -7.55 -14.17 -21.12
C ARG A 85 -6.41 -13.52 -20.33
N GLU A 86 -5.17 -13.68 -20.78
CA GLU A 86 -3.99 -13.07 -20.16
C GLU A 86 -4.04 -11.54 -20.29
N GLU A 87 -4.31 -11.02 -21.47
CA GLU A 87 -4.41 -9.57 -21.72
C GLU A 87 -5.55 -8.91 -20.95
N ILE A 88 -6.68 -9.62 -20.77
CA ILE A 88 -7.79 -9.18 -19.91
C ILE A 88 -7.31 -9.12 -18.45
N THR A 89 -6.59 -10.15 -17.99
CA THR A 89 -6.06 -10.20 -16.62
C THR A 89 -5.10 -9.05 -16.36
N ASP A 90 -4.13 -8.82 -17.26
CA ASP A 90 -3.18 -7.71 -17.16
C ASP A 90 -3.89 -6.36 -17.17
N LEU A 91 -4.93 -6.20 -18.00
CA LEU A 91 -5.71 -4.97 -18.05
C LEU A 91 -6.47 -4.73 -16.74
N ILE A 92 -7.06 -5.77 -16.13
CA ILE A 92 -7.71 -5.69 -14.82
C ILE A 92 -6.71 -5.24 -13.75
N LEU A 93 -5.55 -5.89 -13.67
CA LEU A 93 -4.50 -5.55 -12.71
C LEU A 93 -4.00 -4.11 -12.90
N SER A 94 -3.84 -3.66 -14.15
CA SER A 94 -3.42 -2.28 -14.45
C SER A 94 -4.45 -1.21 -14.10
N ARG A 95 -5.73 -1.61 -14.00
CA ARG A 95 -6.86 -0.74 -13.64
C ARG A 95 -7.25 -0.88 -12.17
N ASN A 96 -6.50 -1.66 -11.39
CA ASN A 96 -6.71 -1.76 -9.97
C ASN A 96 -6.38 -0.42 -9.30
N ASP A 97 -7.36 0.18 -8.62
CA ASP A 97 -7.24 1.49 -7.98
C ASP A 97 -7.07 1.42 -6.46
N THR A 98 -7.07 0.21 -5.88
CA THR A 98 -6.89 0.01 -4.45
C THR A 98 -5.48 -0.46 -4.09
N ASP A 99 -4.88 0.20 -3.08
CA ASP A 99 -3.65 -0.22 -2.40
C ASP A 99 -3.98 -0.52 -0.92
N PRO A 100 -4.05 -1.81 -0.53
CA PRO A 100 -4.43 -2.20 0.83
C PRO A 100 -3.41 -1.71 1.87
N ALA A 101 -2.12 -1.55 1.51
CA ALA A 101 -1.14 -1.05 2.45
C ALA A 101 -1.38 0.43 2.75
N GLU A 102 -1.76 1.21 1.74
CA GLU A 102 -2.13 2.62 1.92
C GLU A 102 -3.38 2.76 2.80
N GLU A 103 -4.39 1.91 2.61
CA GLU A 103 -5.61 1.90 3.43
C GLU A 103 -5.33 1.52 4.88
N LEU A 104 -4.55 0.47 5.13
CA LEU A 104 -4.15 0.08 6.48
C LEU A 104 -3.36 1.18 7.20
N ILE A 105 -2.47 1.88 6.51
CA ILE A 105 -1.76 3.05 7.06
C ILE A 105 -2.74 4.17 7.43
N LYS A 106 -3.73 4.45 6.57
CA LYS A 106 -4.75 5.48 6.83
C LYS A 106 -5.64 5.14 8.02
N ASN A 107 -5.95 3.87 8.21
CA ASN A 107 -6.77 3.38 9.32
C ASN A 107 -6.01 3.30 10.65
N SER A 108 -4.67 3.30 10.59
CA SER A 108 -3.82 3.23 11.78
C SER A 108 -3.83 4.53 12.57
N ALA A 109 -3.78 4.41 13.89
CA ALA A 109 -3.66 5.56 14.77
C ALA A 109 -2.35 6.30 14.51
N ALA A 110 -2.33 7.61 14.75
CA ALA A 110 -1.10 8.39 14.68
C ALA A 110 -0.09 7.84 15.70
N VAL A 111 0.97 7.19 15.21
CA VAL A 111 1.97 6.57 16.09
C VAL A 111 2.94 7.61 16.60
N ASN A 112 2.91 7.86 17.92
CA ASN A 112 3.93 8.65 18.59
C ASN A 112 5.14 7.77 18.89
N MET A 113 6.10 7.73 17.97
CA MET A 113 7.35 6.99 18.20
C MET A 113 8.39 7.86 18.92
N TYR A 114 8.81 7.42 20.10
CA TYR A 114 9.92 8.03 20.83
C TYR A 114 11.24 7.44 20.32
N TYR A 115 11.84 8.09 19.33
CA TYR A 115 13.17 7.72 18.86
C TYR A 115 14.23 8.13 19.90
N SER A 116 14.84 7.14 20.58
CA SER A 116 16.00 7.38 21.42
C SER A 116 17.26 7.47 20.54
N PRO A 117 17.97 8.61 20.48
CA PRO A 117 19.19 8.73 19.67
C PRO A 117 20.38 7.93 20.22
N GLY A 118 20.18 7.07 21.23
CA GLY A 118 21.24 6.38 21.99
C GLY A 118 22.19 7.31 22.74
N THR A 119 21.93 8.63 22.69
CA THR A 119 22.78 9.67 23.25
C THR A 119 22.19 10.09 24.58
N LYS A 120 22.96 9.94 25.66
CA LYS A 120 22.55 10.42 26.97
C LYS A 120 22.45 11.95 26.94
N ILE A 121 21.24 12.46 27.11
CA ILE A 121 20.98 13.88 27.30
C ILE A 121 20.92 14.11 28.81
N GLU A 122 21.78 15.00 29.32
CA GLU A 122 21.78 15.32 30.75
C GLU A 122 20.59 16.23 31.08
N GLU A 123 19.72 15.79 31.99
CA GLU A 123 18.66 16.62 32.57
C GLU A 123 19.26 17.58 33.60
N ARG A 124 19.73 18.76 33.15
CA ARG A 124 20.02 19.89 34.05
C ARG A 124 19.44 21.19 33.50
N ILE A 125 18.80 21.94 34.39
CA ILE A 125 18.05 23.15 34.06
C ILE A 125 18.99 24.36 33.96
N GLY A 126 19.20 24.87 32.74
CA GLY A 126 19.96 26.10 32.46
C GLY A 126 20.02 26.44 30.96
N LYS A 127 20.04 27.73 30.58
CA LYS A 127 19.99 28.19 29.17
C LYS A 127 21.15 27.68 28.31
N GLU A 128 22.39 27.72 28.82
CA GLU A 128 23.58 27.24 28.12
C GLU A 128 23.54 25.72 27.89
N PHE A 129 23.00 24.97 28.85
CA PHE A 129 22.85 23.52 28.77
C PHE A 129 21.77 23.10 27.78
N ARG A 130 20.67 23.85 27.66
CA ARG A 130 19.66 23.62 26.61
C ARG A 130 20.27 23.73 25.22
N ALA A 131 21.09 24.77 24.96
CA ALA A 131 21.77 24.92 23.69
C ALA A 131 22.70 23.73 23.37
N MET A 132 23.42 23.23 24.39
CA MET A 132 24.27 22.05 24.27
C MET A 132 23.48 20.75 24.03
N SER A 133 22.36 20.55 24.72
CA SER A 133 21.48 19.40 24.51
C SER A 133 20.85 19.42 23.11
N CYS A 134 20.35 20.58 22.65
CA CYS A 134 19.87 20.75 21.28
C CYS A 134 20.98 20.50 20.25
N TYR A 135 22.21 20.94 20.51
CA TYR A 135 23.36 20.64 19.65
C TYR A 135 23.64 19.13 19.56
N LYS A 136 23.62 18.42 20.69
CA LYS A 136 23.82 16.96 20.75
C LYS A 136 22.72 16.21 19.98
N VAL A 137 21.45 16.56 20.20
CA VAL A 137 20.30 15.99 19.46
C VAL A 137 20.47 16.24 17.96
N ARG A 138 20.74 17.48 17.56
CA ARG A 138 20.91 17.85 16.15
C ARG A 138 22.04 17.08 15.48
N ARG A 139 23.16 16.85 16.18
CA ARG A 139 24.28 16.04 15.68
C ARG A 139 23.92 14.56 15.58
N ALA A 140 23.26 14.00 16.59
CA ALA A 140 22.82 12.60 16.59
C ALA A 140 21.85 12.32 15.44
N LEU A 141 20.93 13.24 15.17
CA LEU A 141 19.98 13.16 14.07
C LEU A 141 20.52 13.66 12.72
N LYS A 142 21.80 14.05 12.64
CA LYS A 142 22.46 14.58 11.43
C LYS A 142 21.75 15.78 10.77
N LEU A 143 21.07 16.62 11.56
CA LEU A 143 20.31 17.77 11.06
C LEU A 143 21.21 19.03 10.88
N LYS A 144 20.92 19.88 9.89
CA LYS A 144 21.60 21.18 9.73
C LYS A 144 21.06 22.20 10.72
N LYS A 145 21.90 23.14 11.16
CA LYS A 145 21.48 24.22 12.07
C LYS A 145 20.58 25.19 11.28
N GLY A 146 19.36 25.45 11.77
CA GLY A 146 18.40 26.36 11.12
C GLY A 146 17.53 25.73 10.03
N GLN A 147 17.63 24.41 9.81
CA GLN A 147 16.47 23.66 9.31
C GLN A 147 15.57 23.46 10.53
N PHE A 148 14.29 23.83 10.42
CA PHE A 148 13.24 23.83 11.46
C PHE A 148 13.30 25.01 12.45
#